data_AF-Q27ZC3-F1
#
_entry.id   AF-Q27ZC3-F1
#
_cell.length_a   1.000
_cell.length_b   1.000
_cell.length_c   1.000
_cell.angle_alpha   90.00
_cell.angle_beta   90.00
_cell.angle_gamma   90.00
#
_symmetry.space_group_name_H-M   'P 1'
#
loop_
_entity.id
_entity.type
_entity.pdbx_description
1 polymer ?
#
loop_
_entity_poly.entity_id
_entity_poly.type
_entity_poly.pdbx_seq_one_letter_code
_entity_poly.pdbx_strand_id
1 'polypeptide(L)'
;RVKDLDFGNGLVIVRDGKGGKDRRTPLSASLEPVLRAHLEQTRELHRGDREAGVSGVWLPGALARKYPAAGTEWEWFWVFPSSRLSVDPRASLVRRHHSGESAVQKAVKVAARAAGIEKRVSCHVLRHSFATHLLESGRDIRTVQELLGHTDVKTTEIYTHVL
;
A
#
# COMPACT_ATOMS: atom_id res chain seq x y z
N ARG A 1 -2.15 5.09 3.50
CA ARG A 1 -3.31 6.03 3.50
C ARG A 1 -2.96 7.22 2.63
N VAL A 2 -3.88 8.14 2.34
CA VAL A 2 -3.58 9.30 1.48
C VAL A 2 -2.37 10.09 1.99
N LYS A 3 -2.32 10.38 3.29
CA LYS A 3 -1.21 11.08 3.94
C LYS A 3 0.15 10.38 3.91
N ASP A 4 0.15 9.09 3.56
CA ASP A 4 1.38 8.31 3.49
C ASP A 4 2.02 8.36 2.10
N LEU A 5 1.40 9.07 1.14
CA LEU A 5 1.98 9.41 -0.15
C LEU A 5 2.65 10.79 -0.06
N ASP A 6 3.98 10.81 -0.15
CA ASP A 6 4.78 12.03 -0.18
C ASP A 6 5.30 12.26 -1.59
N PHE A 7 4.50 12.95 -2.39
CA PHE A 7 4.89 13.31 -3.76
C PHE A 7 6.05 14.30 -3.81
N GLY A 8 6.19 15.16 -2.79
CA GLY A 8 7.26 16.17 -2.75
C GLY A 8 8.65 15.55 -2.67
N ASN A 9 8.78 14.44 -1.94
CA ASN A 9 10.03 13.68 -1.83
C ASN A 9 10.06 12.41 -2.70
N GLY A 10 8.99 12.10 -3.43
CA GLY A 10 8.88 10.84 -4.18
C GLY A 10 8.94 9.61 -3.28
N LEU A 11 8.20 9.60 -2.17
CA LEU A 11 8.21 8.53 -1.18
C LEU A 11 6.80 8.03 -0.83
N VAL A 12 6.73 6.76 -0.44
CA VAL A 12 5.59 6.17 0.25
C VAL A 12 6.02 5.73 1.64
N ILE A 13 5.24 6.10 2.65
CA ILE A 13 5.41 5.64 4.02
C ILE A 13 4.55 4.39 4.24
N VAL A 14 5.17 3.26 4.52
CA VAL A 14 4.46 2.04 4.91
C VAL A 14 4.45 1.98 6.43
N ARG A 15 3.28 2.24 7.00
CA ARG A 15 3.05 2.21 8.44
C ARG A 15 2.85 0.79 8.95
N ASP A 16 3.31 0.52 10.18
CA ASP A 16 3.10 -0.77 10.87
C ASP A 16 3.53 -1.97 10.02
N GLY A 17 4.72 -1.87 9.41
CA GLY A 17 5.31 -2.94 8.64
C GLY A 17 5.74 -4.12 9.51
N LYS A 18 6.39 -5.13 8.90
CA LYS A 18 6.90 -6.30 9.63
C LYS A 18 7.74 -5.86 10.84
N GLY A 19 7.34 -6.29 12.04
CA GLY A 19 7.99 -5.92 13.31
C GLY A 19 7.49 -4.62 13.93
N GLY A 20 6.35 -4.08 13.50
CA GLY A 20 5.72 -2.87 14.06
C GLY A 20 6.46 -1.58 13.74
N LYS A 21 7.30 -1.59 12.70
CA LYS A 21 8.14 -0.45 12.31
C LYS A 21 7.62 0.16 11.02
N ASP A 22 7.59 1.49 11.01
CA ASP A 22 7.35 2.27 9.81
C ASP A 22 8.59 2.19 8.90
N ARG A 23 8.36 2.19 7.59
CA ARG A 23 9.43 2.31 6.60
C ARG A 23 9.04 3.26 5.48
N ARG A 24 10.05 3.75 4.77
CA ARG A 24 9.90 4.59 3.57
C ARG A 24 10.36 3.80 2.36
N THR A 25 9.62 3.88 1.26
CA THR A 25 9.98 3.27 -0.01
C THR A 25 9.82 4.28 -1.14
N PRO A 26 10.67 4.25 -2.18
CA PRO A 26 10.53 5.13 -3.33
C PRO A 26 9.15 5.05 -3.97
N LEU A 27 8.64 6.22 -4.35
CA LEU A 27 7.52 6.39 -5.26
C LEU A 27 8.07 6.86 -6.61
N SER A 28 7.84 6.09 -7.67
CA SER A 28 8.30 6.48 -9.00
C SER A 28 7.58 7.76 -9.47
N ALA A 29 8.34 8.76 -9.91
CA ALA A 29 7.80 10.00 -10.48
C ALA A 29 6.88 9.72 -11.70
N SER A 30 7.14 8.64 -12.45
CA SER A 30 6.28 8.24 -13.57
C SER A 30 4.86 7.84 -13.16
N LEU A 31 4.65 7.45 -11.90
CA LEU A 31 3.34 7.08 -11.38
C LEU A 31 2.57 8.28 -10.81
N GLU A 32 3.24 9.40 -10.57
CA GLU A 32 2.64 10.55 -9.90
C GLU A 32 1.40 11.09 -10.64
N PRO A 33 1.41 11.33 -11.97
CA PRO A 33 0.22 11.82 -12.66
C PRO A 33 -0.97 10.87 -12.55
N VAL A 34 -0.71 9.57 -12.68
CA VAL A 34 -1.73 8.51 -12.59
C VAL A 34 -2.30 8.41 -11.17
N LEU A 35 -1.44 8.48 -10.16
CA LEU A 35 -1.87 8.43 -8.76
C LEU A 35 -2.64 9.68 -8.36
N ARG A 36 -2.26 10.87 -8.82
CA ARG A 36 -3.01 12.11 -8.56
C ARG A 36 -4.40 12.03 -9.17
N ALA A 37 -4.53 11.60 -10.42
CA ALA A 37 -5.83 11.41 -11.07
C ALA A 37 -6.71 10.39 -10.32
N HIS A 38 -6.11 9.28 -9.86
CA HIS A 38 -6.79 8.29 -9.03
C HIS A 38 -7.25 8.86 -7.67
N LEU A 39 -6.42 9.71 -7.05
CA LEU A 39 -6.77 10.36 -5.78
C LEU A 39 -7.92 11.34 -5.93
N GLU A 40 -8.05 12.04 -7.06
CA GLU A 40 -9.22 12.91 -7.31
C GLU A 40 -10.52 12.10 -7.36
N GLN A 41 -10.52 10.96 -8.06
CA GLN A 41 -11.69 10.06 -8.05
C GLN A 41 -11.97 9.49 -6.66
N THR A 42 -10.91 9.15 -5.92
CA THR A 42 -11.01 8.67 -4.54
C THR A 42 -11.55 9.73 -3.60
N ARG A 43 -11.25 11.01 -3.86
CA ARG A 43 -11.73 12.16 -3.09
C ARG A 43 -13.22 12.39 -3.28
N GLU A 44 -13.73 12.15 -4.47
CA GLU A 44 -15.17 12.16 -4.73
C GLU A 44 -15.89 11.09 -3.90
N LEU A 45 -15.33 9.87 -3.88
CA LEU A 45 -15.88 8.79 -3.08
C LEU A 45 -15.87 9.11 -1.57
N HIS A 46 -14.80 9.73 -1.09
CA HIS A 46 -14.71 10.21 0.29
C HIS A 46 -15.77 11.26 0.60
N ARG A 47 -15.97 12.24 -0.28
CA ARG A 47 -17.02 13.26 -0.14
C ARG A 47 -18.41 12.63 -0.06
N GLY A 48 -18.73 11.70 -0.97
CA GLY A 48 -19.99 10.96 -0.92
C GLY A 48 -20.18 10.17 0.38
N ASP A 49 -19.11 9.54 0.91
CA ASP A 49 -19.16 8.88 2.22
C ASP A 49 -19.45 9.87 3.35
N ARG A 50 -18.98 11.13 3.27
CA ARG A 50 -19.23 12.17 4.27
C ARG A 50 -20.67 12.64 4.23
N GLU A 51 -21.19 12.93 3.05
CA GLU A 51 -22.58 13.32 2.84
C GLU A 51 -23.55 12.23 3.31
N ALA A 52 -23.21 10.95 3.08
CA ALA A 52 -23.99 9.81 3.54
C ALA A 52 -23.81 9.46 5.03
N GLY A 53 -23.01 10.22 5.79
CA GLY A 53 -22.84 10.01 7.23
C GLY A 53 -22.12 8.70 7.62
N VAL A 54 -21.29 8.12 6.74
CA VAL A 54 -20.54 6.88 7.03
C VAL A 54 -19.60 7.08 8.25
N SER A 55 -19.29 6.05 9.04
CA SER A 55 -18.50 6.20 10.27
C SER A 55 -16.98 6.41 10.07
N GLY A 56 -16.56 6.85 8.86
CA GLY A 56 -15.15 6.99 8.48
C GLY A 56 -14.43 5.65 8.32
N VAL A 57 -13.14 5.69 7.99
CA VAL A 57 -12.29 4.50 7.85
C VAL A 57 -11.77 4.00 9.21
N TRP A 58 -11.41 2.72 9.26
CA TRP A 58 -10.84 2.13 10.45
C TRP A 58 -9.52 2.79 10.88
N LEU A 59 -9.33 2.94 12.20
CA LEU A 59 -8.12 3.43 12.85
C LEU A 59 -7.65 2.44 13.93
N PRO A 60 -6.33 2.23 14.09
CA PRO A 60 -5.76 1.43 15.17
C PRO A 60 -6.12 1.96 16.58
N GLY A 61 -6.36 1.04 17.53
CA GLY A 61 -6.93 1.30 18.86
C GLY A 61 -6.55 2.63 19.53
N ALA A 62 -5.30 2.82 19.96
CA ALA A 62 -4.87 4.03 20.68
C ALA A 62 -5.05 5.31 19.85
N LEU A 63 -4.87 5.22 18.54
CA LEU A 63 -5.04 6.34 17.63
C LEU A 63 -6.51 6.73 17.49
N ALA A 64 -7.41 5.74 17.36
CA ALA A 64 -8.85 5.98 17.33
C ALA A 64 -9.36 6.65 18.61
N ARG A 65 -8.81 6.28 19.78
CA ARG A 65 -9.15 6.91 21.06
C ARG A 65 -8.64 8.35 21.16
N LYS A 66 -7.41 8.60 20.72
CA LYS A 66 -6.78 9.92 20.81
C LYS A 66 -7.37 10.91 19.79
N TYR A 67 -7.74 10.42 18.60
CA TYR A 67 -8.28 11.22 17.50
C TYR A 67 -9.54 10.54 16.92
N PRO A 68 -10.70 10.66 17.58
CA PRO A 68 -11.91 9.95 17.18
C PRO A 68 -12.45 10.41 15.81
N ALA A 69 -12.23 11.67 15.43
CA ALA A 69 -12.68 12.22 14.15
C ALA A 69 -11.77 11.87 12.96
N ALA A 70 -10.52 11.46 13.22
CA ALA A 70 -9.50 11.28 12.18
C ALA A 70 -9.92 10.26 11.10
N GLY A 71 -10.72 9.25 11.44
CA GLY A 71 -11.21 8.27 10.46
C GLY A 71 -12.10 8.90 9.38
N THR A 72 -12.66 10.07 9.62
CA THR A 72 -13.50 10.80 8.67
C THR A 72 -12.71 11.80 7.82
N GLU A 73 -11.47 12.10 8.18
CA GLU A 73 -10.64 13.07 7.47
C GLU A 73 -10.02 12.45 6.21
N TRP A 74 -9.84 13.29 5.18
CA TRP A 74 -9.31 12.87 3.88
C TRP A 74 -7.92 12.23 3.99
N GLU A 75 -7.06 12.81 4.82
CA GLU A 75 -5.67 12.37 4.97
C GLU A 75 -5.56 10.90 5.44
N TRP A 76 -6.55 10.44 6.21
CA TRP A 76 -6.60 9.09 6.76
C TRP A 76 -7.28 8.09 5.83
N PHE A 77 -7.95 8.56 4.79
CA PHE A 77 -8.69 7.73 3.84
C PHE A 77 -7.76 6.75 3.10
N TRP A 78 -8.36 5.70 2.55
CA TRP A 78 -7.62 4.71 1.77
C TRP A 78 -7.22 5.30 0.42
N VAL A 79 -5.97 5.08 0.00
CA VAL A 79 -5.55 5.39 -1.37
C VAL A 79 -6.34 4.52 -2.35
N PHE A 80 -6.49 3.23 -2.04
CA PHE A 80 -7.26 2.27 -2.84
C PHE A 80 -8.46 1.78 -2.03
N PRO A 81 -9.56 2.53 -1.98
CA PRO A 81 -10.75 2.11 -1.27
C PRO A 81 -11.49 1.00 -2.00
N SER A 82 -12.15 0.12 -1.24
CA SER A 82 -13.17 -0.79 -1.77
C SER A 82 -14.32 0.01 -2.37
N SER A 83 -14.88 -0.47 -3.48
CA SER A 83 -16.07 0.12 -4.09
C SER A 83 -17.31 -0.01 -3.19
N ARG A 84 -17.34 -1.01 -2.32
CA ARG A 84 -18.45 -1.29 -1.40
C ARG A 84 -18.08 -0.99 0.05
N LEU A 85 -19.07 -0.51 0.80
CA LEU A 85 -19.01 -0.45 2.26
C LEU A 85 -19.14 -1.87 2.84
N SER A 86 -18.58 -2.07 4.03
CA SER A 86 -18.74 -3.30 4.79
C SER A 86 -18.88 -3.02 6.28
N VAL A 87 -19.42 -3.99 7.01
CA VAL A 87 -19.49 -3.93 8.47
C VAL A 87 -18.12 -4.25 9.04
N ASP A 88 -17.58 -3.38 9.89
CA ASP A 88 -16.39 -3.62 10.68
C ASP A 88 -16.75 -4.59 11.82
N PRO A 89 -16.25 -5.83 11.82
CA PRO A 89 -16.65 -6.84 12.81
C PRO A 89 -16.19 -6.50 14.24
N ARG A 90 -15.28 -5.53 14.41
CA ARG A 90 -14.74 -5.14 15.72
C ARG A 90 -15.61 -4.10 16.43
N ALA A 91 -16.36 -3.32 15.67
CA ALA A 91 -17.12 -2.18 16.18
C ALA A 91 -18.60 -2.19 15.73
N SER A 92 -19.00 -3.14 14.89
CA SER A 92 -20.33 -3.23 14.29
C SER A 92 -20.76 -1.95 13.54
N LEU A 93 -19.78 -1.21 13.01
CA LEU A 93 -20.00 0.03 12.25
C LEU A 93 -19.90 -0.25 10.76
N VAL A 94 -20.73 0.42 9.95
CA VAL A 94 -20.61 0.39 8.49
C VAL A 94 -19.54 1.40 8.06
N ARG A 95 -18.51 0.91 7.36
CA ARG A 95 -17.31 1.69 7.02
C ARG A 95 -16.79 1.32 5.64
N ARG A 96 -15.98 2.20 5.05
CA ARG A 96 -15.22 1.87 3.85
C ARG A 96 -13.89 1.22 4.22
N HIS A 97 -13.63 0.07 3.63
CA HIS A 97 -12.36 -0.64 3.73
C HIS A 97 -11.49 -0.38 2.50
N HIS A 98 -10.22 -0.76 2.57
CA HIS A 98 -9.38 -0.80 1.38
C HIS A 98 -9.81 -1.94 0.44
N SER A 99 -9.39 -1.87 -0.82
CA SER A 99 -9.53 -2.98 -1.76
C SER A 99 -8.89 -4.24 -1.19
N GLY A 100 -9.60 -5.37 -1.32
CA GLY A 100 -9.14 -6.65 -0.79
C GLY A 100 -7.87 -7.15 -1.48
N GLU A 101 -6.98 -7.80 -0.72
CA GLU A 101 -5.70 -8.31 -1.22
C GLU A 101 -5.87 -9.27 -2.40
N SER A 102 -6.89 -10.13 -2.34
CA SER A 102 -7.19 -11.10 -3.39
C SER A 102 -7.53 -10.45 -4.73
N ALA A 103 -8.08 -9.23 -4.73
CA ALA A 103 -8.36 -8.48 -5.95
C ALA A 103 -7.06 -8.11 -6.67
N VAL A 104 -6.07 -7.61 -5.93
CA VAL A 104 -4.74 -7.26 -6.48
C VAL A 104 -4.01 -8.51 -6.96
N GLN A 105 -4.04 -9.60 -6.18
CA GLN A 105 -3.41 -10.87 -6.58
C GLN A 105 -4.00 -11.44 -7.88
N LYS A 106 -5.33 -11.39 -8.01
CA LYS A 106 -6.03 -11.81 -9.25
C LYS A 106 -5.66 -10.91 -10.42
N ALA A 107 -5.65 -9.59 -10.22
CA ALA A 107 -5.28 -8.62 -11.26
C ALA A 107 -3.86 -8.87 -11.79
N VAL A 108 -2.88 -9.10 -10.90
CA VAL A 108 -1.50 -9.44 -11.30
C VAL A 108 -1.46 -10.73 -12.12
N LYS A 109 -2.19 -11.77 -11.72
CA LYS A 109 -2.24 -13.04 -12.46
C LYS A 109 -2.85 -12.87 -13.86
N VAL A 110 -3.92 -12.09 -13.97
CA VAL A 110 -4.56 -11.77 -15.25
C VAL A 110 -3.62 -10.98 -16.15
N ALA A 111 -2.98 -9.93 -15.62
CA ALA A 111 -2.03 -9.11 -16.36
C ALA A 111 -0.85 -9.92 -16.88
N ALA A 112 -0.28 -10.81 -16.07
CA ALA A 112 0.82 -11.68 -16.49
C ALA A 112 0.43 -12.62 -17.63
N ARG A 113 -0.78 -13.19 -17.57
CA ARG A 113 -1.31 -14.04 -18.65
C ARG A 113 -1.54 -13.25 -19.93
N ALA A 114 -2.10 -12.04 -19.82
CA ALA A 114 -2.33 -11.16 -20.97
C ALA A 114 -1.02 -10.71 -21.62
N ALA A 115 0.04 -10.55 -20.83
CA ALA A 115 1.38 -10.23 -21.31
C ALA A 115 2.16 -11.43 -21.90
N GLY A 116 1.56 -12.62 -21.96
CA GLY A 116 2.22 -13.83 -22.48
C GLY A 116 3.34 -14.37 -21.58
N ILE A 117 3.33 -14.03 -20.28
CA ILE A 117 4.35 -14.51 -19.35
C ILE A 117 3.98 -15.92 -18.89
N GLU A 118 4.73 -16.92 -19.34
CA GLU A 118 4.48 -18.34 -19.03
C GLU A 118 4.81 -18.72 -17.58
N LYS A 119 5.79 -18.03 -16.98
CA LYS A 119 6.17 -18.25 -15.57
C LYS A 119 5.09 -17.75 -14.62
N ARG A 120 4.98 -18.40 -13.45
CA ARG A 120 4.08 -17.96 -12.39
C ARG A 120 4.46 -16.57 -11.87
N VAL A 121 3.57 -15.59 -12.05
CA VAL A 121 3.72 -14.23 -11.50
C VAL A 121 2.75 -14.03 -10.33
N SER A 122 3.24 -13.40 -9.26
CA SER A 122 2.46 -12.99 -8.09
C SER A 122 2.97 -11.65 -7.55
N CYS A 123 2.24 -11.02 -6.63
CA CYS A 123 2.69 -9.80 -5.97
C CYS A 123 4.04 -10.00 -5.24
N HIS A 124 4.29 -11.21 -4.72
CA HIS A 124 5.56 -11.53 -4.06
C HIS A 124 6.71 -11.62 -5.07
N VAL A 125 6.46 -12.18 -6.26
CA VAL A 125 7.45 -12.20 -7.35
C VAL A 125 7.81 -10.78 -7.80
N LEU A 126 6.83 -9.87 -7.91
CA LEU A 126 7.11 -8.47 -8.23
C LEU A 126 8.00 -7.78 -7.19
N ARG A 127 7.76 -8.07 -5.89
CA ARG A 127 8.61 -7.58 -4.81
C ARG A 127 10.03 -8.15 -4.88
N HIS A 128 10.16 -9.43 -5.26
CA HIS A 128 11.47 -10.06 -5.47
C HIS A 128 12.22 -9.41 -6.62
N SER A 129 11.57 -9.22 -7.77
CA SER A 129 12.17 -8.53 -8.92
C SER A 129 12.63 -7.11 -8.58
N PHE A 130 11.87 -6.38 -7.76
CA PHE A 130 12.30 -5.08 -7.25
C PHE A 130 13.61 -5.16 -6.45
N ALA A 131 13.73 -6.14 -5.55
CA ALA A 131 14.93 -6.32 -4.74
C ALA A 131 16.14 -6.71 -5.60
N THR A 132 15.98 -7.69 -6.49
CA THR A 132 17.03 -8.18 -7.38
C THR A 132 17.53 -7.08 -8.30
N HIS A 133 16.64 -6.34 -8.98
CA HIS A 133 17.06 -5.26 -9.87
C HIS A 133 17.80 -4.12 -9.14
N LEU A 134 17.44 -3.84 -7.88
CA LEU A 134 18.20 -2.88 -7.08
C LEU A 134 19.63 -3.37 -6.80
N LEU A 135 19.79 -4.65 -6.43
CA LEU A 135 21.11 -5.24 -6.22
C LEU A 135 21.93 -5.28 -7.53
N GLU A 136 21.32 -5.67 -8.65
CA GLU A 136 21.92 -5.67 -9.99
C GLU A 136 22.39 -4.28 -10.41
N SER A 137 21.66 -3.23 -10.03
CA SER A 137 22.06 -1.83 -10.25
C SER A 137 23.19 -1.34 -9.34
N GLY A 138 23.78 -2.24 -8.53
CA GLY A 138 24.87 -1.92 -7.61
C GLY A 138 24.41 -1.28 -6.30
N ARG A 139 23.12 -1.36 -5.95
CA ARG A 139 22.65 -0.85 -4.67
C ARG A 139 23.12 -1.76 -3.54
N ASP A 140 23.63 -1.15 -2.48
CA ASP A 140 24.02 -1.86 -1.26
C ASP A 140 22.84 -2.65 -0.64
N ILE A 141 23.16 -3.83 -0.11
CA ILE A 141 22.19 -4.77 0.47
C ILE A 141 21.48 -4.19 1.70
N ARG A 142 22.12 -3.33 2.50
CA ARG A 142 21.46 -2.67 3.65
C ARG A 142 20.41 -1.69 3.16
N THR A 143 20.69 -0.95 2.09
CA THR A 143 19.69 -0.08 1.46
C THR A 143 18.48 -0.90 0.98
N VAL A 144 18.71 -2.03 0.30
CA VAL A 144 17.61 -2.91 -0.14
C VAL A 144 16.84 -3.49 1.05
N GLN A 145 17.55 -3.90 2.11
CA GLN A 145 16.96 -4.39 3.35
C GLN A 145 16.01 -3.35 3.98
N GLU A 146 16.42 -2.08 4.05
CA GLU A 146 15.62 -0.99 4.60
C GLU A 146 14.35 -0.72 3.77
N LEU A 147 14.49 -0.64 2.44
CA LEU A 147 13.36 -0.42 1.53
C LEU A 147 12.31 -1.52 1.62
N LEU A 148 12.78 -2.77 1.79
CA LEU A 148 11.91 -3.91 1.98
C LEU A 148 11.35 -3.99 3.42
N GLY A 149 12.01 -3.37 4.40
CA GLY A 149 11.66 -3.49 5.81
C GLY A 149 11.93 -4.88 6.36
N HIS A 150 13.06 -5.46 5.99
CA HIS A 150 13.52 -6.73 6.55
C HIS A 150 14.28 -6.49 7.85
N THR A 151 13.82 -7.12 8.93
CA THR A 151 14.46 -6.99 10.26
C THR A 151 15.81 -7.69 10.33
N ASP A 152 16.03 -8.70 9.48
CA ASP A 152 17.27 -9.46 9.37
C ASP A 152 17.76 -9.41 7.92
N VAL A 153 19.04 -9.09 7.74
CA VAL A 153 19.71 -9.04 6.43
C VAL A 153 19.67 -10.40 5.73
N LYS A 154 19.66 -11.51 6.50
CA LYS A 154 19.52 -12.87 5.95
C LYS A 154 18.27 -13.05 5.08
N THR A 155 17.19 -12.31 5.38
CA THR A 155 15.97 -12.34 4.55
C THR A 155 16.20 -11.68 3.18
N THR A 156 17.10 -10.70 3.12
CA THR A 156 17.50 -10.00 1.89
C THR A 156 18.60 -10.75 1.13
N GLU A 157 19.48 -11.48 1.82
CA GLU A 157 20.52 -12.35 1.22
C GLU A 157 19.93 -13.45 0.32
N ILE A 158 18.66 -13.84 0.53
CA ILE A 158 17.96 -14.74 -0.41
C ILE A 158 17.99 -14.18 -1.85
N TYR A 159 18.02 -12.85 -2.03
CA TYR A 159 18.11 -12.21 -3.34
C TYR A 159 19.51 -12.20 -3.94
N THR A 160 20.56 -12.26 -3.11
CA THR A 160 21.93 -12.28 -3.60
C THR A 160 22.34 -13.64 -4.16
N HIS A 161 21.62 -14.72 -3.79
CA HIS A 161 21.86 -16.07 -4.33
C HIS A 161 21.22 -16.31 -5.71
N VAL A 162 20.47 -15.32 -6.23
CA VAL A 162 19.84 -15.39 -7.56
C VAL A 162 20.71 -14.71 -8.63
N LEU A 163 21.72 -13.93 -8.21
CA LEU A 163 22.79 -13.39 -9.05
C LEU A 163 23.87 -14.45 -9.28
#